data_AF-A0A7K2N0G7-F1
#
_entry.id   AF-A0A7K2N0G7-F1
#
_cell.length_a   1.000
_cell.length_b   1.000
_cell.length_c   1.000
_cell.angle_alpha   90.00
_cell.angle_beta   90.00
_cell.angle_gamma   90.00
#
_symmetry.space_group_name_H-M   'P 1'
#
loop_
_entity.id
_entity.type
_entity.pdbx_description
1 polymer ?
#
loop_
_entity_poly.entity_id
_entity_poly.type
_entity_poly.pdbx_seq_one_letter_code
_entity_poly.pdbx_strand_id
1 'polypeptide(L)'
;LARVNISGELLDLEASGALHPSVDPVDFGTEICARYRSLWEELTRTSVYPAGKYHYIERRIRRLNDLGFDVAEMQIEHASNGDTVTFVPKVVDAGHHQRQLLRLTGLDAEENQARRLLNDLESWMATQDDYAPGDPLGARPEVLAHRWVREVFRPTVRAVPVELRGAMDPAEIYHELLEHRWYLSERAQHDIGLDTAVEDYIVNILPRARETLQPTAD
;
A
#
# COMPACT_ATOMS: atom_id res chain seq x y z
N LEU A 1 -2.10 -21.37 -24.62
CA LEU A 1 -1.74 -20.68 -25.88
C LEU A 1 -0.72 -19.56 -25.60
N ALA A 2 -1.01 -18.58 -24.75
CA ALA A 2 -0.07 -17.49 -24.41
C ALA A 2 1.33 -17.94 -23.93
N ARG A 3 1.41 -18.85 -22.94
CA ARG A 3 2.70 -19.37 -22.43
C ARG A 3 3.60 -19.96 -23.53
N VAL A 4 3.01 -20.76 -24.41
CA VAL A 4 3.76 -21.45 -25.49
C VAL A 4 4.26 -20.45 -26.52
N ASN A 5 3.47 -19.42 -26.84
CA ASN A 5 3.90 -18.36 -27.76
C ASN A 5 5.02 -17.50 -27.16
N ILE A 6 4.86 -17.03 -25.92
CA ILE A 6 5.88 -16.20 -25.25
C ILE A 6 7.20 -16.96 -25.09
N SER A 7 7.13 -18.22 -24.67
CA SER A 7 8.34 -19.04 -24.52
C SER A 7 9.00 -19.32 -25.87
N GLY A 8 8.21 -19.51 -26.94
CA GLY A 8 8.70 -19.68 -28.30
C GLY A 8 9.44 -18.44 -28.82
N GLU A 9 8.88 -17.24 -28.63
CA GLU A 9 9.53 -15.98 -29.01
C GLU A 9 10.83 -15.74 -28.22
N LEU A 10 10.87 -16.12 -26.94
CA LEU A 10 12.09 -16.05 -26.11
C LEU A 10 13.16 -17.06 -26.56
N LEU A 11 12.75 -18.25 -26.99
CA LEU A 11 13.66 -19.24 -27.58
C LEU A 11 14.24 -18.75 -28.93
N ASP A 12 13.45 -18.04 -29.74
CA ASP A 12 13.94 -17.42 -30.97
C ASP A 12 14.95 -16.29 -30.67
N LEU A 13 14.72 -15.52 -29.60
CA LEU A 13 15.67 -14.51 -29.10
C LEU A 13 16.98 -15.14 -28.58
N GLU A 14 16.88 -16.29 -27.90
CA GLU A 14 18.05 -17.08 -27.47
C GLU A 14 18.85 -17.59 -28.69
N ALA A 15 18.16 -18.17 -29.67
CA ALA A 15 18.78 -18.71 -30.88
C ALA A 15 19.47 -17.64 -31.74
N SER A 16 18.99 -16.40 -31.69
CA SER A 16 19.61 -15.24 -32.34
C SER A 16 20.72 -14.58 -31.52
N GLY A 17 20.97 -15.04 -30.29
CA GLY A 17 21.98 -14.50 -29.38
C GLY A 17 21.60 -13.14 -28.76
N ALA A 18 20.33 -12.75 -28.87
CA ALA A 18 19.81 -11.49 -28.35
C ALA A 18 19.28 -11.60 -26.90
N LEU A 19 19.07 -12.83 -26.40
CA LEU A 19 18.65 -13.07 -25.02
C LEU A 19 19.86 -13.10 -24.06
N HIS A 20 19.72 -12.46 -22.91
CA HIS A 20 20.75 -12.49 -21.88
C HIS A 20 20.90 -13.92 -21.31
N PRO A 21 22.12 -14.45 -21.09
CA PRO A 21 22.34 -15.85 -20.67
C PRO A 21 21.74 -16.24 -19.31
N SER A 22 21.30 -15.27 -18.52
CA SER A 22 20.66 -15.51 -17.21
C SER A 22 19.15 -15.73 -17.29
N VAL A 23 18.55 -15.60 -18.47
CA VAL A 23 17.10 -15.71 -18.66
C VAL A 23 16.78 -17.06 -19.26
N ASP A 24 16.07 -17.91 -18.52
CA ASP A 24 15.49 -19.15 -19.06
C ASP A 24 14.17 -18.81 -19.78
N PRO A 25 14.05 -19.07 -21.10
CA PRO A 25 12.86 -18.73 -21.89
C PRO A 25 11.55 -19.36 -21.37
N VAL A 26 11.60 -20.58 -20.84
CA VAL A 26 10.43 -21.35 -20.42
C VAL A 26 9.98 -20.94 -19.03
N ASP A 27 10.92 -20.78 -18.11
CA ASP A 27 10.63 -20.31 -16.76
C ASP A 27 10.15 -18.86 -16.79
N PHE A 28 10.80 -18.00 -17.57
CA PHE A 28 10.39 -16.60 -17.71
C PHE A 28 9.01 -16.47 -18.38
N GLY A 29 8.75 -17.23 -19.45
CA GLY A 29 7.43 -17.28 -20.09
C GLY A 29 6.33 -17.80 -19.14
N THR A 30 6.67 -18.74 -18.26
CA THR A 30 5.77 -19.25 -17.23
C THR A 30 5.50 -18.20 -16.15
N GLU A 31 6.53 -17.51 -15.67
CA GLU A 31 6.43 -16.45 -14.67
C GLU A 31 5.57 -15.28 -15.16
N ILE A 32 5.80 -14.80 -16.39
CA ILE A 32 4.98 -13.74 -17.00
C ILE A 32 3.51 -14.15 -17.04
N CYS A 33 3.23 -15.37 -17.52
CA CYS A 33 1.86 -15.88 -17.58
C CYS A 33 1.23 -16.03 -16.20
N ALA A 34 2.00 -16.32 -15.16
CA ALA A 34 1.53 -16.39 -13.79
C ALA A 34 1.22 -14.98 -13.25
N ARG A 35 2.15 -14.03 -13.37
CA ARG A 35 1.96 -12.63 -12.96
C ARG A 35 0.75 -12.00 -13.66
N TYR A 36 0.60 -12.22 -14.97
CA TYR A 36 -0.55 -11.71 -15.73
C TYR A 36 -1.86 -12.31 -15.23
N ARG A 37 -1.92 -13.62 -14.95
CA ARG A 37 -3.12 -14.27 -14.41
C ARG A 37 -3.46 -13.75 -13.01
N SER A 38 -2.48 -13.64 -12.12
CA SER A 38 -2.68 -13.08 -10.78
C SER A 38 -3.16 -11.63 -10.85
N LEU A 39 -2.59 -10.82 -11.73
CA LEU A 39 -3.06 -9.46 -11.98
C LEU A 39 -4.51 -9.48 -12.49
N TRP A 40 -4.78 -10.24 -13.55
CA TRP A 40 -6.11 -10.32 -14.15
C TRP A 40 -7.17 -10.73 -13.13
N GLU A 41 -6.87 -11.71 -12.27
CA GLU A 41 -7.72 -12.11 -11.16
C GLU A 41 -7.95 -10.94 -10.18
N GLU A 42 -6.90 -10.24 -9.75
CA GLU A 42 -7.05 -9.08 -8.86
C GLU A 42 -7.81 -7.91 -9.49
N LEU A 43 -7.69 -7.69 -10.81
CA LEU A 43 -8.38 -6.61 -11.52
C LEU A 43 -9.85 -6.91 -11.81
N THR A 44 -10.14 -8.14 -12.21
CA THR A 44 -11.51 -8.54 -12.60
C THR A 44 -12.37 -9.01 -11.43
N ARG A 45 -11.76 -9.23 -10.26
CA ARG A 45 -12.49 -9.62 -9.06
C ARG A 45 -13.36 -8.47 -8.55
N THR A 46 -14.67 -8.64 -8.69
CA THR A 46 -15.66 -7.88 -7.90
C THR A 46 -15.62 -8.41 -6.47
N SER A 47 -15.26 -7.55 -5.51
CA SER A 47 -15.24 -7.91 -4.09
C SER A 47 -16.27 -7.08 -3.34
N VAL A 48 -17.22 -7.77 -2.70
CA VAL A 48 -18.09 -7.18 -1.69
C VAL A 48 -17.47 -7.49 -0.34
N TYR A 49 -17.11 -6.45 0.40
CA TYR A 49 -16.55 -6.59 1.73
C TYR A 49 -17.68 -6.38 2.75
N PRO A 50 -17.77 -7.23 3.79
CA PRO A 50 -18.66 -6.94 4.90
C PRO A 50 -18.31 -5.57 5.48
N ALA A 51 -19.32 -4.78 5.83
CA ALA A 51 -19.13 -3.48 6.45
C ALA A 51 -18.21 -3.59 7.68
N GLY A 52 -17.25 -2.67 7.82
CA GLY A 52 -16.29 -2.68 8.93
C GLY A 52 -15.23 -3.79 8.88
N LYS A 53 -14.87 -4.25 7.66
CA LYS A 53 -13.72 -5.16 7.44
C LYS A 53 -12.72 -4.60 6.42
N TYR A 54 -12.26 -3.38 6.68
CA TYR A 54 -11.25 -2.64 5.90
C TYR A 54 -9.90 -3.37 5.76
N HIS A 55 -9.53 -4.28 6.67
CA HIS A 55 -8.31 -5.10 6.55
C HIS A 55 -8.30 -5.97 5.28
N TYR A 56 -9.46 -6.37 4.76
CA TYR A 56 -9.53 -7.09 3.48
C TYR A 56 -9.22 -6.19 2.27
N ILE A 57 -9.59 -4.90 2.35
CA ILE A 57 -9.24 -3.88 1.35
C ILE A 57 -7.72 -3.69 1.38
N GLU A 58 -7.14 -3.48 2.56
CA GLU A 58 -5.69 -3.32 2.70
C GLU A 58 -4.91 -4.55 2.20
N ARG A 59 -5.39 -5.77 2.50
CA ARG A 59 -4.80 -7.01 1.99
C ARG A 59 -4.83 -7.06 0.46
N ARG A 60 -5.87 -6.54 -0.20
CA ARG A 60 -5.95 -6.46 -1.66
C ARG A 60 -4.98 -5.44 -2.23
N ILE A 61 -4.89 -4.26 -1.62
CA ILE A 61 -3.90 -3.23 -2.00
C ILE A 61 -2.48 -3.79 -1.92
N ARG A 62 -2.14 -4.51 -0.86
CA ARG A 62 -0.82 -5.16 -0.70
C ARG A 62 -0.53 -6.16 -1.81
N ARG A 63 -1.49 -7.01 -2.18
CA ARG A 63 -1.32 -7.95 -3.30
C ARG A 63 -1.09 -7.22 -4.64
N LEU A 64 -1.77 -6.10 -4.89
CA LEU A 64 -1.50 -5.28 -6.07
C LEU A 64 -0.07 -4.71 -6.04
N ASN A 65 0.35 -4.17 -4.89
CA ASN A 65 1.71 -3.65 -4.71
C ASN A 65 2.79 -4.72 -4.93
N ASP A 66 2.55 -5.96 -4.45
CA ASP A 66 3.45 -7.10 -4.63
C ASP A 66 3.55 -7.54 -6.10
N LEU A 67 2.49 -7.29 -6.89
CA LEU A 67 2.47 -7.51 -8.33
C LEU A 67 3.11 -6.35 -9.12
N GLY A 68 3.56 -5.28 -8.45
CA GLY A 68 4.16 -4.10 -9.07
C GLY A 68 3.16 -3.06 -9.55
N PHE A 69 1.93 -3.09 -9.02
CA PHE A 69 0.87 -2.13 -9.35
C PHE A 69 0.51 -1.30 -8.13
N ASP A 70 0.24 -0.03 -8.38
CA ASP A 70 -0.29 0.88 -7.37
C ASP A 70 -1.78 1.12 -7.59
N VAL A 71 -2.44 1.64 -6.55
CA VAL A 71 -3.83 2.08 -6.64
C VAL A 71 -3.85 3.53 -7.11
N ALA A 72 -4.45 3.76 -8.28
CA ALA A 72 -4.66 5.09 -8.83
C ALA A 72 -5.82 5.79 -8.13
N GLU A 73 -6.92 5.06 -7.97
CA GLU A 73 -8.17 5.52 -7.38
C GLU A 73 -8.84 4.33 -6.70
N MET A 74 -9.52 4.62 -5.59
CA MET A 74 -10.39 3.67 -4.90
C MET A 74 -11.76 4.31 -4.71
N GLN A 75 -12.82 3.53 -4.90
CA GLN A 75 -14.20 3.95 -4.66
C GLN A 75 -14.91 2.92 -3.79
N ILE A 76 -15.66 3.40 -2.80
CA ILE A 76 -16.47 2.57 -1.90
C ILE A 76 -17.93 2.91 -2.14
N GLU A 77 -18.70 1.91 -2.57
CA GLU A 77 -20.15 2.00 -2.70
C GLU A 77 -20.80 1.25 -1.53
N HIS A 78 -21.44 1.99 -0.63
CA HIS A 78 -22.14 1.42 0.51
C HIS A 78 -23.47 0.78 0.09
N ALA A 79 -23.64 -0.52 0.38
CA ALA A 79 -24.89 -1.24 0.16
C ALA A 79 -25.38 -1.93 1.44
N SER A 80 -26.67 -2.27 1.50
CA SER A 80 -27.31 -2.89 2.67
C SER A 80 -26.74 -4.27 3.04
N ASN A 81 -26.04 -4.93 2.11
CA ASN A 81 -25.41 -6.23 2.29
C ASN A 81 -23.87 -6.14 2.46
N GLY A 82 -23.28 -4.94 2.47
CA GLY A 82 -21.85 -4.71 2.55
C GLY A 82 -21.37 -3.62 1.61
N ASP A 83 -20.07 -3.33 1.67
CA ASP A 83 -19.44 -2.30 0.85
C ASP A 83 -18.85 -2.94 -0.41
N THR A 84 -19.19 -2.40 -1.58
CA THR A 84 -18.55 -2.78 -2.84
C THR A 84 -17.38 -1.84 -3.08
N VAL A 85 -16.19 -2.40 -3.30
CA VAL A 85 -14.97 -1.60 -3.47
C VAL A 85 -14.35 -1.85 -4.84
N THR A 86 -14.18 -0.75 -5.57
CA THR A 86 -13.58 -0.72 -6.90
C THR A 86 -12.21 -0.07 -6.83
N PHE A 87 -11.23 -0.68 -7.50
CA PHE A 87 -9.86 -0.19 -7.59
C PHE A 87 -9.50 0.08 -9.05
N VAL A 88 -8.82 1.19 -9.29
CA VAL A 88 -8.18 1.47 -10.57
C VAL A 88 -6.68 1.20 -10.40
N PRO A 89 -6.13 0.08 -10.90
CA PRO A 89 -4.70 -0.17 -10.84
C PRO A 89 -3.92 0.77 -11.78
N LYS A 90 -2.67 1.05 -11.45
CA LYS A 90 -1.72 1.71 -12.37
C LYS A 90 -0.31 1.17 -12.17
N VAL A 91 0.52 1.33 -13.20
CA VAL A 91 1.98 1.18 -13.09
C VAL A 91 2.56 2.58 -13.01
N VAL A 92 3.54 2.78 -12.14
CA VAL A 92 4.22 4.07 -11.98
C VAL A 92 5.73 3.92 -12.10
N ASP A 93 6.38 5.02 -12.49
CA ASP A 93 7.82 5.10 -12.54
C ASP A 93 8.44 5.24 -11.15
N ALA A 94 9.74 4.93 -11.03
CA ALA A 94 10.49 5.14 -9.79
C ALA A 94 10.43 6.62 -9.34
N GLY A 95 10.33 6.85 -8.03
CA GLY A 95 10.24 8.19 -7.46
C GLY A 95 8.88 8.86 -7.68
N HIS A 96 7.89 8.15 -8.23
CA HIS A 96 6.53 8.66 -8.39
C HIS A 96 5.88 8.89 -7.02
N HIS A 97 6.01 7.94 -6.09
CA HIS A 97 5.35 8.01 -4.79
C HIS A 97 5.85 9.19 -3.96
N GLN A 98 7.16 9.42 -3.92
CA GLN A 98 7.75 10.56 -3.21
C GLN A 98 7.22 11.88 -3.75
N ARG A 99 7.28 12.07 -5.08
CA ARG A 99 6.79 13.28 -5.75
C ARG A 99 5.29 13.48 -5.53
N GLN A 100 4.51 12.40 -5.57
CA GLN A 100 3.07 12.44 -5.35
C GLN A 100 2.73 12.83 -3.90
N LEU A 101 3.34 12.17 -2.92
CA LEU A 101 3.12 12.43 -1.50
C LEU A 101 3.51 13.88 -1.18
N LEU A 102 4.69 14.30 -1.60
CA LEU A 102 5.18 15.66 -1.37
C LEU A 102 4.24 16.70 -1.98
N ARG A 103 3.74 16.47 -3.20
CA ARG A 103 2.82 17.39 -3.87
C ARG A 103 1.46 17.49 -3.17
N LEU A 104 0.90 16.37 -2.72
CA LEU A 104 -0.43 16.32 -2.11
C LEU A 104 -0.43 16.77 -0.65
N THR A 105 0.62 16.45 0.10
CA THR A 105 0.63 16.55 1.57
C THR A 105 1.72 17.47 2.11
N GLY A 106 2.79 17.70 1.34
CA GLY A 106 4.02 18.34 1.81
C GLY A 106 4.93 17.43 2.64
N LEU A 107 4.61 16.13 2.78
CA LEU A 107 5.46 15.16 3.48
C LEU A 107 6.54 14.63 2.53
N ASP A 108 7.77 14.54 3.04
CA ASP A 108 8.88 13.87 2.38
C ASP A 108 9.11 12.52 3.07
N ALA A 109 9.35 11.47 2.28
CA ALA A 109 9.47 10.10 2.76
C ALA A 109 10.19 9.26 1.70
N GLU A 110 10.74 8.11 2.09
CA GLU A 110 11.33 7.18 1.12
C GLU A 110 10.25 6.52 0.23
N GLU A 111 10.65 5.91 -0.89
CA GLU A 111 9.68 5.43 -1.92
C GLU A 111 8.65 4.45 -1.35
N ASN A 112 9.09 3.48 -0.55
CA ASN A 112 8.21 2.50 0.07
C ASN A 112 7.34 3.09 1.19
N GLN A 113 7.89 4.05 1.94
CA GLN A 113 7.14 4.78 2.96
C GLN A 113 6.05 5.62 2.28
N ALA A 114 6.42 6.40 1.25
CA ALA A 114 5.52 7.23 0.49
C ALA A 114 4.39 6.43 -0.16
N ARG A 115 4.69 5.27 -0.76
CA ARG A 115 3.67 4.36 -1.30
C ARG A 115 2.68 3.91 -0.22
N ARG A 116 3.17 3.53 0.97
CA ARG A 116 2.31 3.08 2.07
C ARG A 116 1.43 4.22 2.60
N LEU A 117 1.99 5.41 2.79
CA LEU A 117 1.26 6.60 3.22
C LEU A 117 0.19 7.01 2.20
N LEU A 118 0.51 6.95 0.90
CA LEU A 118 -0.45 7.22 -0.18
C LEU A 118 -1.59 6.20 -0.18
N ASN A 119 -1.31 4.92 0.03
CA ASN A 119 -2.36 3.90 0.10
C ASN A 119 -3.31 4.12 1.29
N ASP A 120 -2.79 4.54 2.46
CA ASP A 120 -3.62 4.90 3.61
C ASP A 120 -4.42 6.18 3.35
N LEU A 121 -3.83 7.18 2.70
CA LEU A 121 -4.52 8.39 2.26
C LEU A 121 -5.67 8.07 1.30
N GLU A 122 -5.41 7.33 0.22
CA GLU A 122 -6.45 6.90 -0.74
C GLU A 122 -7.56 6.11 -0.03
N SER A 123 -7.18 5.24 0.91
CA SER A 123 -8.15 4.47 1.70
C SER A 123 -9.05 5.37 2.55
N TRP A 124 -8.47 6.37 3.20
CA TRP A 124 -9.20 7.33 4.02
C TRP A 124 -10.04 8.30 3.19
N MET A 125 -9.54 8.75 2.04
CA MET A 125 -10.30 9.63 1.13
C MET A 125 -11.58 8.95 0.67
N ALA A 126 -11.51 7.66 0.34
CA ALA A 126 -12.67 6.89 -0.09
C ALA A 126 -13.77 6.72 0.98
N THR A 127 -13.51 7.05 2.24
CA THR A 127 -14.52 7.07 3.30
C THR A 127 -15.10 8.46 3.59
N GLN A 128 -14.65 9.50 2.87
CA GLN A 128 -15.13 10.87 3.09
C GLN A 128 -16.34 11.17 2.21
N ASP A 129 -17.36 11.80 2.80
CA ASP A 129 -18.61 12.14 2.09
C ASP A 129 -18.38 13.09 0.89
N ASP A 130 -17.37 13.96 0.98
CA ASP A 130 -17.03 14.92 -0.06
C ASP A 130 -16.03 14.39 -1.10
N TYR A 131 -15.63 13.11 -1.02
CA TYR A 131 -14.77 12.47 -2.01
C TYR A 131 -15.61 11.86 -3.14
N ALA A 132 -15.61 12.54 -4.29
CA ALA A 132 -16.28 12.10 -5.50
C ALA A 132 -15.33 12.21 -6.71
N PRO A 133 -14.52 11.17 -6.99
CA PRO A 133 -13.59 11.18 -8.11
C PRO A 133 -14.31 11.43 -9.44
N GLY A 134 -13.84 12.41 -10.22
CA GLY A 134 -14.44 12.79 -11.50
C GLY A 134 -15.65 13.72 -11.41
N ASP A 135 -16.17 14.01 -10.21
CA ASP A 135 -17.20 15.03 -10.00
C ASP A 135 -16.55 16.41 -9.76
N PRO A 136 -16.82 17.43 -10.58
CA PRO A 136 -16.34 18.80 -10.36
C PRO A 136 -16.77 19.43 -9.03
N LEU A 137 -17.84 18.92 -8.41
CA LEU A 137 -18.37 19.38 -7.12
C LEU A 137 -17.73 18.66 -5.92
N GLY A 138 -17.00 17.58 -6.16
CA GLY A 138 -16.25 16.86 -5.14
C GLY A 138 -15.07 17.67 -4.60
N ALA A 139 -14.64 17.36 -3.37
CA ALA A 139 -13.42 17.93 -2.81
C ALA A 139 -12.20 17.50 -3.64
N ARG A 140 -11.30 18.44 -3.89
CA ARG A 140 -10.05 18.15 -4.60
C ARG A 140 -9.16 17.22 -3.77
N PRO A 141 -8.39 16.30 -4.40
CA PRO A 141 -7.48 15.40 -3.69
C PRO A 141 -6.51 16.12 -2.76
N GLU A 142 -6.00 17.29 -3.15
CA GLU A 142 -5.08 18.08 -2.31
C GLU A 142 -5.73 18.56 -1.01
N VAL A 143 -7.02 18.92 -1.06
CA VAL A 143 -7.77 19.38 0.12
C VAL A 143 -7.96 18.23 1.11
N LEU A 144 -8.34 17.06 0.59
CA LEU A 144 -8.50 15.85 1.40
C LEU A 144 -7.16 15.36 1.94
N ALA A 145 -6.09 15.42 1.15
CA ALA A 145 -4.73 15.10 1.58
C ALA A 145 -4.26 15.98 2.75
N HIS A 146 -4.45 17.30 2.67
CA HIS A 146 -4.15 18.19 3.78
C HIS A 146 -5.03 17.92 5.02
N ARG A 147 -6.30 17.54 4.81
CA ARG A 147 -7.22 17.14 5.90
C ARG A 147 -6.71 15.87 6.60
N TRP A 148 -6.38 14.83 5.83
CA TRP A 148 -5.79 13.58 6.32
C TRP A 148 -4.50 13.82 7.10
N VAL A 149 -3.60 14.69 6.61
CA VAL A 149 -2.38 15.05 7.35
C VAL A 149 -2.70 15.60 8.74
N ARG A 150 -3.72 16.47 8.82
CA ARG A 150 -4.10 17.14 10.07
C ARG A 150 -4.85 16.23 11.03
N GLU A 151 -5.72 15.37 10.51
CA GLU A 151 -6.71 14.61 11.29
C GLU A 151 -6.28 13.18 11.57
N VAL A 152 -5.40 12.60 10.74
CA VAL A 152 -4.95 11.21 10.87
C VAL A 152 -3.45 11.14 11.12
N PHE A 153 -2.63 11.62 10.18
CA PHE A 153 -1.17 11.46 10.25
C PHE A 153 -0.56 12.15 11.49
N ARG A 154 -0.79 13.46 11.65
CA ARG A 154 -0.19 14.23 12.76
C ARG A 154 -0.65 13.74 14.14
N PRO A 155 -1.94 13.49 14.40
CA PRO A 155 -2.38 12.97 15.69
C PRO A 155 -1.76 11.60 16.00
N THR A 156 -1.73 10.71 15.02
CA THR A 156 -1.16 9.36 15.20
C THR A 156 0.32 9.42 15.56
N VAL A 157 1.13 10.18 14.82
CA VAL A 157 2.57 10.31 15.12
C VAL A 157 2.79 11.00 16.47
N ARG A 158 1.97 12.00 16.83
CA ARG A 158 2.08 12.71 18.11
C ARG A 158 1.71 11.86 19.33
N ALA A 159 0.89 10.84 19.15
CA ALA A 159 0.54 9.91 20.22
C ALA A 159 1.74 9.05 20.64
N VAL A 160 2.77 8.92 19.78
CA VAL A 160 4.02 8.24 20.12
C VAL A 160 4.91 9.16 20.98
N PRO A 161 5.27 8.75 22.22
CA PRO A 161 6.11 9.57 23.10
C PRO A 161 7.46 9.93 22.49
N VAL A 162 7.88 11.19 22.67
CA VAL A 162 9.13 11.71 22.09
C VAL A 162 10.35 10.97 22.60
N GLU A 163 10.30 10.51 23.85
CA GLU A 163 11.36 9.76 24.52
C GLU A 163 11.56 8.36 23.92
N LEU A 164 10.52 7.80 23.30
CA LEU A 164 10.55 6.47 22.70
C LEU A 164 10.92 6.50 21.22
N ARG A 165 10.41 7.49 20.47
CA ARG A 165 10.71 7.63 19.04
C ARG A 165 12.11 8.20 18.76
N GLY A 166 12.73 8.88 19.71
CA GLY A 166 14.08 9.45 19.53
C GLY A 166 14.17 10.39 18.32
N ALA A 167 15.09 10.09 17.41
CA ALA A 167 15.36 10.87 16.19
C ALA A 167 14.65 10.33 14.93
N MET A 168 13.75 9.35 15.06
CA MET A 168 13.04 8.77 13.92
C MET A 168 12.19 9.82 13.20
N ASP A 169 12.16 9.71 11.87
CA ASP A 169 11.35 10.58 11.03
C ASP A 169 9.85 10.30 11.23
N PRO A 170 8.97 11.32 11.26
CA PRO A 170 7.52 11.13 11.35
C PRO A 170 6.93 10.17 10.31
N ALA A 171 7.43 10.17 9.08
CA ALA A 171 6.94 9.29 8.02
C ALA A 171 7.34 7.82 8.29
N GLU A 172 8.53 7.59 8.84
CA GLU A 172 9.00 6.26 9.25
C GLU A 172 8.14 5.71 10.40
N ILE A 173 7.88 6.51 11.43
CA ILE A 173 7.01 6.10 12.55
C ILE A 173 5.62 5.71 12.05
N TYR A 174 5.03 6.55 11.20
CA TYR A 174 3.70 6.27 10.66
C TYR A 174 3.71 5.03 9.75
N HIS A 175 4.75 4.86 8.94
CA HIS A 175 4.94 3.67 8.10
C HIS A 175 4.96 2.37 8.93
N GLU A 176 5.75 2.34 10.00
CA GLU A 176 5.83 1.20 10.91
C GLU A 176 4.51 0.95 11.65
N LEU A 177 3.82 2.02 12.08
CA LEU A 177 2.51 1.90 12.71
C LEU A 177 1.46 1.28 11.78
N LEU A 178 1.44 1.67 10.51
CA LEU A 178 0.56 1.06 9.51
C LEU A 178 0.89 -0.41 9.28
N GLU A 179 2.17 -0.79 9.29
CA GLU A 179 2.58 -2.20 9.26
C GLU A 179 2.01 -2.99 10.44
N HIS A 180 2.20 -2.42 11.62
CA HIS A 180 1.80 -3.06 12.86
C HIS A 180 0.28 -3.19 12.96
N ARG A 181 -0.46 -2.12 12.63
CA ARG A 181 -1.94 -2.12 12.57
C ARG A 181 -2.46 -3.21 11.65
N TRP A 182 -1.85 -3.37 10.48
CA TRP A 182 -2.22 -4.41 9.54
C TRP A 182 -1.99 -5.80 10.13
N TYR A 183 -0.80 -6.06 10.70
CA TYR A 183 -0.51 -7.35 11.32
C TYR A 183 -1.48 -7.67 12.48
N LEU A 184 -1.80 -6.69 13.31
CA LEU A 184 -2.78 -6.85 14.39
C LEU A 184 -4.17 -7.18 13.84
N SER A 185 -4.62 -6.46 12.81
CA SER A 185 -5.93 -6.66 12.19
C SER A 185 -6.03 -8.03 11.51
N GLU A 186 -4.97 -8.43 10.80
CA GLU A 186 -4.87 -9.76 10.19
C GLU A 186 -4.94 -10.88 11.24
N ARG A 187 -4.25 -10.73 12.36
CA ARG A 187 -4.28 -11.74 13.43
C ARG A 187 -5.63 -11.78 14.15
N ALA A 188 -6.27 -10.63 14.31
CA ALA A 188 -7.57 -10.50 14.97
C ALA A 188 -8.76 -10.86 14.06
N GLN A 189 -8.55 -10.95 12.74
CA GLN A 189 -9.59 -11.17 11.71
C GLN A 189 -10.70 -10.09 11.71
N HIS A 190 -10.37 -8.90 12.21
CA HIS A 190 -11.18 -7.69 12.18
C HIS A 190 -10.29 -6.45 12.22
N ASP A 191 -10.85 -5.29 11.91
CA ASP A 191 -10.07 -4.05 11.88
C ASP A 191 -9.67 -3.62 13.29
N ILE A 192 -8.42 -3.21 13.42
CA ILE A 192 -7.87 -2.57 14.62
C ILE A 192 -7.66 -1.09 14.31
N GLY A 193 -8.21 -0.22 15.15
CA GLY A 193 -8.08 1.23 15.02
C GLY A 193 -6.63 1.70 15.24
N LEU A 194 -6.32 2.90 14.74
CA LEU A 194 -4.99 3.50 14.90
C LEU A 194 -4.62 3.68 16.37
N ASP A 195 -5.54 4.10 17.23
CA ASP A 195 -5.26 4.32 18.66
C ASP A 195 -4.79 3.04 19.35
N THR A 196 -5.52 1.93 19.16
CA THR A 196 -5.12 0.61 19.70
C THR A 196 -3.79 0.13 19.11
N ALA A 197 -3.56 0.37 17.81
CA ALA A 197 -2.30 0.01 17.19
C ALA A 197 -1.12 0.83 17.74
N VAL A 198 -1.31 2.11 18.02
CA VAL A 198 -0.30 2.98 18.63
C VAL A 198 0.05 2.51 20.05
N GLU A 199 -0.95 2.19 20.87
CA GLU A 199 -0.74 1.66 22.22
C GLU A 199 0.09 0.37 22.19
N ASP A 200 -0.27 -0.57 21.31
CA ASP A 200 0.46 -1.84 21.18
C ASP A 200 1.88 -1.63 20.62
N TYR A 201 2.05 -0.74 19.64
CA TYR A 201 3.35 -0.41 19.05
C TYR A 201 4.32 0.20 20.06
N ILE A 202 3.83 1.11 20.91
CA ILE A 202 4.61 1.72 22.00
C ILE A 202 5.11 0.67 23.00
N VAL A 203 4.28 -0.32 23.31
CA VAL A 203 4.61 -1.34 24.31
C VAL A 203 5.51 -2.44 23.74
N ASN A 204 5.25 -2.88 22.51
CA ASN A 204 5.82 -4.12 21.98
C ASN A 204 6.92 -3.94 20.94
N ILE A 205 6.95 -2.81 20.23
CA ILE A 205 7.83 -2.60 19.08
C ILE A 205 8.94 -1.60 19.38
N LEU A 206 8.61 -0.37 19.81
CA LEU A 206 9.60 0.68 20.06
C LEU A 206 10.69 0.30 21.08
N PRO A 207 10.40 -0.38 22.20
CA PRO A 207 11.45 -0.77 23.15
C PRO A 207 12.50 -1.69 22.52
N ARG A 208 12.07 -2.64 21.68
CA ARG A 208 12.94 -3.59 20.99
C ARG A 208 13.79 -2.93 19.91
N ALA A 209 13.21 -1.96 19.19
CA ALA A 209 13.95 -1.18 18.20
C ALA A 209 15.09 -0.39 18.86
N ARG A 210 14.85 0.19 20.05
CA ARG A 210 15.89 0.89 20.83
C ARG A 210 16.99 -0.03 21.34
N GLU A 211 16.64 -1.22 21.84
CA GLU A 211 17.63 -2.22 22.25
C GLU A 211 18.53 -2.63 21.08
N THR A 212 17.99 -2.71 19.87
CA THR A 212 18.74 -3.08 18.66
C THR A 212 19.69 -1.95 18.20
N LEU A 213 19.32 -0.69 18.42
CA LEU A 213 20.11 0.49 18.05
C LEU A 213 21.17 0.88 19.10
N GLN A 214 21.06 0.38 20.33
CA GLN A 214 22.14 0.48 21.31
C GLN A 214 23.09 -0.70 21.08
N PRO A 215 24.33 -0.48 20.56
CA PRO A 215 25.28 -1.56 20.52
C PRO A 215 25.49 -2.04 21.96
N THR A 216 25.50 -3.36 22.15
CA THR A 216 25.94 -3.99 23.39
C THR A 216 27.31 -3.40 23.74
N ALA A 217 27.31 -2.51 24.73
CA ALA A 217 28.53 -1.96 25.29
C ALA A 217 29.11 -3.02 26.22
N ASP A 218 29.92 -3.91 25.65
CA ASP A 218 30.90 -4.74 26.37
C ASP A 218 32.31 -4.20 26.11
#